data_AF-I1E2R2-F1
#
_entry.id   AF-I1E2R2-F1
#
_cell.length_a   1.000
_cell.length_b   1.000
_cell.length_c   1.000
_cell.angle_alpha   90.00
_cell.angle_beta   90.00
_cell.angle_gamma   90.00
#
_symmetry.space_group_name_H-M   'P 1'
#
loop_
_entity.id
_entity.type
_entity.pdbx_description
1 polymer ?
#
loop_
_entity_poly.entity_id
_entity_poly.type
_entity_poly.pdbx_seq_one_letter_code
_entity_poly.pdbx_strand_id
1 'polypeptide(L)'
;MKYTVRFLMLLSSACMMQPAVAEVYKCTNANNEVVFQGEPCRGGDEVKLDIRFAEQPQQAVSELISGSWCEIGTSNLPDGVVQQDNALRKTWIFSERQMVQHISQEQRLDTFKYPIRQAPGSFVIDHPAFGSGQVSWQVKKLTDDRLVLGAYGGYTHLTAGNCEIAMASTKN
;
A
#
# COMPACT_ATOMS: atom_id res chain seq x y z
N MET A 1 51.02 -6.37 27.10
CA MET A 1 50.41 -7.42 26.26
C MET A 1 48.91 -7.69 26.50
N LYS A 2 48.27 -7.18 27.58
CA LYS A 2 46.82 -7.39 27.81
C LYS A 2 45.90 -6.36 27.12
N TYR A 3 46.42 -5.17 26.80
CA TYR A 3 45.63 -4.08 26.22
C TYR A 3 45.48 -4.17 24.69
N THR A 4 46.43 -4.81 24.00
CA THR A 4 46.41 -4.96 22.53
C THR A 4 45.35 -5.94 22.05
N VAL A 5 45.04 -6.97 22.84
CA VAL A 5 44.02 -7.99 22.50
C VAL A 5 42.60 -7.44 22.64
N ARG A 6 42.35 -6.56 23.61
CA ARG A 6 41.03 -5.92 23.80
C ARG A 6 40.71 -4.92 22.68
N PHE A 7 41.73 -4.23 22.15
CA PHE A 7 41.53 -3.30 21.04
C PHE A 7 41.23 -4.04 19.72
N LEU A 8 41.83 -5.22 19.50
CA LEU A 8 41.54 -6.05 18.33
C LEU A 8 40.12 -6.63 18.35
N MET A 9 39.59 -7.04 19.50
CA MET A 9 38.22 -7.57 19.59
C MET A 9 37.14 -6.50 19.35
N LEU A 10 37.38 -5.26 19.75
CA LEU A 10 36.43 -4.15 19.52
C LEU A 10 36.37 -3.75 18.05
N LEU A 11 37.47 -3.87 17.29
CA LEU A 11 37.49 -3.55 15.87
C LEU A 11 36.75 -4.60 15.01
N SER A 12 36.73 -5.88 15.42
CA SER A 12 36.05 -6.95 14.67
C SER A 12 34.52 -6.87 14.72
N SER A 13 33.92 -6.21 15.72
CA SER A 13 32.46 -6.07 15.81
C SER A 13 31.88 -4.92 14.97
N ALA A 14 32.71 -4.01 14.44
CA ALA A 14 32.24 -2.88 13.64
C ALA A 14 32.01 -3.22 12.15
N CYS A 15 32.44 -4.38 11.66
CA CYS A 15 32.35 -4.74 10.24
C CYS A 15 31.06 -5.48 9.83
N MET A 16 30.11 -5.71 10.73
CA MET A 16 28.90 -6.52 10.41
C MET A 16 27.60 -5.72 10.22
N MET A 17 27.67 -4.38 10.15
CA MET A 17 26.51 -3.55 9.84
C MET A 17 26.64 -2.92 8.46
N GLN A 18 26.68 -3.74 7.42
CA GLN A 18 26.25 -3.25 6.10
C GLN A 18 24.74 -3.54 6.00
N PRO A 19 23.88 -2.52 5.87
CA PRO A 19 22.49 -2.76 5.55
C PRO A 19 22.47 -3.49 4.22
N ALA A 20 21.96 -4.73 4.20
CA ALA A 20 21.72 -5.45 2.97
C ALA A 20 20.62 -4.68 2.22
N VAL A 21 21.03 -3.83 1.28
CA VAL A 21 20.09 -3.16 0.37
C VAL A 21 19.62 -4.23 -0.60
N ALA A 22 18.50 -4.88 -0.27
CA ALA A 22 17.89 -5.89 -1.13
C ALA A 22 17.28 -5.19 -2.34
N GLU A 23 17.95 -5.24 -3.48
CA GLU A 23 17.41 -4.76 -4.75
C GLU A 23 16.47 -5.82 -5.33
N VAL A 24 15.27 -5.42 -5.77
CA VAL A 24 14.29 -6.32 -6.38
C VAL A 24 14.07 -5.90 -7.82
N TYR A 25 14.26 -6.84 -8.73
CA TYR A 25 14.12 -6.65 -10.17
C TYR A 25 12.87 -7.36 -10.66
N LYS A 26 12.08 -6.68 -11.49
CA LYS A 26 10.96 -7.30 -12.22
C LYS A 26 11.51 -7.80 -13.56
N CYS A 27 11.46 -9.11 -13.77
CA CYS A 27 11.93 -9.75 -15.00
C CYS A 27 10.79 -10.52 -15.68
N THR A 28 10.94 -10.76 -16.98
CA THR A 28 10.04 -11.62 -17.75
C THR A 28 10.79 -12.90 -18.09
N ASN A 29 10.26 -14.06 -17.72
CA ASN A 29 10.91 -15.35 -18.01
C ASN A 29 10.63 -15.80 -19.46
N ALA A 30 11.23 -16.93 -19.87
CA ALA A 30 11.07 -17.49 -21.22
C ALA A 30 9.63 -17.90 -21.59
N ASN A 31 8.73 -18.01 -20.60
CA ASN A 31 7.31 -18.30 -20.79
C ASN A 31 6.45 -17.03 -20.81
N ASN A 32 7.05 -15.84 -20.91
CA ASN A 32 6.40 -14.53 -20.76
C ASN A 32 5.75 -14.28 -19.39
N GLU A 33 6.15 -15.00 -18.35
CA GLU A 33 5.65 -14.80 -16.99
C GLU A 33 6.50 -13.77 -16.26
N VAL A 34 5.86 -12.93 -15.46
CA VAL A 34 6.52 -11.93 -14.62
C VAL A 34 7.08 -12.62 -13.37
N VAL A 35 8.38 -12.48 -13.14
CA VAL A 35 9.09 -12.98 -11.97
C VAL A 35 9.85 -11.85 -11.27
N PHE A 36 9.90 -11.89 -9.94
CA PHE A 36 10.65 -10.94 -9.14
C PHE A 36 11.88 -11.63 -8.54
N GLN A 37 13.05 -11.02 -8.69
CA GLN A 37 14.31 -11.63 -8.24
C GLN A 37 15.26 -10.59 -7.64
N GLY A 38 16.17 -11.06 -6.78
CA GLY A 38 17.17 -10.23 -6.10
C GLY A 38 18.41 -9.90 -6.93
N GLU A 39 18.48 -10.42 -8.16
CA GLU A 39 19.57 -10.18 -9.12
C GLU A 39 19.03 -9.46 -10.36
N PRO A 40 19.82 -8.60 -11.03
CA PRO A 40 19.43 -8.00 -12.30
C PRO A 40 18.95 -9.02 -13.34
N CYS A 41 18.02 -8.63 -14.21
CA CYS A 41 17.51 -9.52 -15.24
C CYS A 41 18.64 -9.93 -16.19
N ARG A 42 18.82 -11.25 -16.41
CA ARG A 42 19.87 -11.78 -17.30
C ARG A 42 19.58 -11.54 -18.80
N GLY A 43 18.46 -10.89 -19.12
CA GLY A 43 18.00 -10.47 -20.45
C GLY A 43 16.51 -10.05 -20.42
N GLY A 44 16.08 -9.22 -21.38
CA GLY A 44 14.73 -8.63 -21.44
C GLY A 44 14.66 -7.19 -20.94
N ASP A 45 13.47 -6.58 -20.98
CA ASP A 45 13.24 -5.22 -20.48
C ASP A 45 13.44 -5.15 -18.96
N GLU A 46 14.45 -4.41 -18.51
CA GLU A 46 14.78 -4.24 -17.09
C GLU A 46 14.01 -3.05 -16.50
N VAL A 47 13.21 -3.31 -15.47
CA VAL A 47 12.66 -2.25 -14.60
C VAL A 47 13.19 -2.49 -13.18
N LYS A 48 14.18 -1.70 -12.79
CA LYS A 48 14.65 -1.62 -11.41
C LYS A 48 13.53 -1.03 -10.56
N LEU A 49 13.00 -1.81 -9.62
CA LEU A 49 12.01 -1.32 -8.67
C LEU A 49 12.76 -0.73 -7.47
N ASP A 50 12.68 0.59 -7.29
CA ASP A 50 13.14 1.24 -6.05
C ASP A 50 12.15 0.90 -4.92
N ILE A 51 12.25 -0.32 -4.38
CA ILE A 51 11.49 -0.73 -3.20
C ILE A 51 12.24 -0.24 -1.97
N ARG A 52 12.02 1.03 -1.61
CA ARG A 52 12.48 1.55 -0.32
C ARG A 52 11.62 0.93 0.78
N PHE A 53 12.08 -0.18 1.36
CA PHE A 53 11.60 -0.63 2.65
C PHE A 53 12.10 0.35 3.71
N ALA A 54 11.35 1.43 3.94
CA ALA A 54 11.49 2.15 5.20
C ALA A 54 10.97 1.19 6.29
N GLU A 55 11.87 0.65 7.11
CA GLU A 55 11.49 0.11 8.43
C GLU A 55 10.92 1.28 9.23
N GLN A 56 9.62 1.53 9.04
CA GLN A 56 8.84 2.33 9.95
C GLN A 56 8.40 1.39 11.07
N PRO A 57 8.51 1.79 12.35
CA PRO A 57 7.92 1.04 13.46
C PRO A 57 6.41 0.99 13.21
N GLN A 58 5.95 -0.11 12.63
CA GLN A 58 4.59 -0.30 12.15
C GLN A 58 3.77 -0.80 13.33
N GLN A 59 2.68 -0.11 13.64
CA GLN A 59 1.64 -0.69 14.49
C GLN A 59 1.17 -1.97 13.79
N ALA A 60 1.35 -3.13 14.43
CA ALA A 60 1.02 -4.41 13.82
C ALA A 60 -0.49 -4.47 13.57
N VAL A 61 -0.87 -4.38 12.29
CA VAL A 61 -2.24 -4.61 11.86
C VAL A 61 -2.44 -6.12 11.83
N SER A 62 -3.11 -6.68 12.83
CA SER A 62 -3.37 -8.12 12.96
C SER A 62 -4.65 -8.58 12.27
N GLU A 63 -5.49 -7.64 11.83
CA GLU A 63 -6.83 -7.91 11.32
C GLU A 63 -6.95 -7.57 9.83
N LEU A 64 -7.94 -8.18 9.18
CA LEU A 64 -8.32 -7.83 7.80
C LEU A 64 -9.19 -6.57 7.81
N ILE A 65 -9.13 -5.77 6.74
CA ILE A 65 -10.03 -4.64 6.60
C ILE A 65 -11.43 -5.19 6.33
N SER A 66 -12.42 -4.64 7.03
CA SER A 66 -13.82 -4.93 6.80
C SER A 66 -14.66 -3.66 6.94
N GLY A 67 -15.88 -3.71 6.41
CA GLY A 67 -16.84 -2.61 6.55
C GLY A 67 -16.65 -1.50 5.53
N SER A 68 -17.29 -0.36 5.81
CA SER A 68 -17.32 0.80 4.91
C SER A 68 -16.42 1.92 5.41
N TRP A 69 -15.76 2.59 4.47
CA TRP A 69 -14.75 3.61 4.72
C TRP A 69 -14.91 4.77 3.73
N CYS A 70 -14.99 5.99 4.25
CA CYS A 70 -15.06 7.21 3.46
C CYS A 70 -13.66 7.77 3.25
N GLU A 71 -13.25 7.93 2.00
CA GLU A 71 -12.00 8.62 1.65
C GLU A 71 -12.09 10.10 2.00
N ILE A 72 -11.18 10.55 2.87
CA ILE A 72 -11.09 11.96 3.30
C ILE A 72 -10.02 12.75 2.56
N GLY A 73 -9.08 12.06 1.89
CA GLY A 73 -8.03 12.69 1.11
C GLY A 73 -6.74 11.88 1.04
N THR A 74 -5.68 12.52 0.55
CA THR A 74 -4.37 11.88 0.36
C THR A 74 -3.23 12.67 0.98
N SER A 75 -2.09 12.04 1.21
CA SER A 75 -0.87 12.69 1.70
C SER A 75 0.39 11.99 1.17
N ASN A 76 1.54 12.65 1.33
CA ASN A 76 2.84 12.08 1.00
C ASN A 76 3.48 11.28 2.16
N LEU A 77 2.90 11.36 3.37
CA LEU A 77 3.36 10.68 4.58
C LEU A 77 2.18 10.06 5.33
N PRO A 78 2.34 8.90 6.00
CA PRO A 78 1.22 8.17 6.60
C PRO A 78 0.49 8.95 7.71
N ASP A 79 1.20 9.79 8.46
CA ASP A 79 0.64 10.72 9.46
C ASP A 79 0.79 12.19 9.02
N GLY A 80 0.90 12.42 7.71
CA GLY A 80 1.10 13.75 7.14
C GLY A 80 -0.18 14.59 7.07
N VAL A 81 -0.01 15.85 6.64
CA VAL A 81 -1.13 16.74 6.33
C VAL A 81 -1.94 16.17 5.17
N VAL A 82 -3.23 15.94 5.41
CA VAL A 82 -4.16 15.39 4.42
C VAL A 82 -4.64 16.49 3.48
N GLN A 83 -4.43 16.28 2.19
CA GLN A 83 -4.99 17.08 1.12
C GLN A 83 -6.38 16.53 0.80
N GLN A 84 -7.41 17.28 1.16
CA GLN A 84 -8.80 16.87 0.93
C GLN A 84 -9.17 17.05 -0.54
N ASP A 85 -9.73 16.00 -1.13
CA ASP A 85 -10.40 16.07 -2.43
C ASP A 85 -11.91 16.11 -2.18
N ASN A 86 -12.49 17.30 -2.24
CA ASN A 86 -13.93 17.51 -2.06
C ASN A 86 -14.72 17.37 -3.37
N ALA A 87 -14.04 17.21 -4.51
CA ALA A 87 -14.69 17.12 -5.82
C ALA A 87 -15.24 15.70 -6.08
N LEU A 88 -14.57 14.67 -5.54
CA LEU A 88 -14.93 13.27 -5.72
C LEU A 88 -15.09 12.60 -4.36
N ARG A 89 -16.32 12.18 -4.04
CA ARG A 89 -16.58 11.41 -2.81
C ARG A 89 -16.42 9.93 -3.10
N LYS A 90 -15.49 9.26 -2.43
CA LYS A 90 -15.23 7.83 -2.63
C LYS A 90 -15.50 7.05 -1.35
N THR A 91 -16.50 6.17 -1.41
CA THR A 91 -16.75 5.18 -0.35
C THR A 91 -16.16 3.85 -0.76
N TRP A 92 -15.35 3.27 0.12
CA TRP A 92 -14.66 1.99 -0.06
C TRP A 92 -15.27 0.97 0.91
N ILE A 93 -15.81 -0.12 0.38
CA ILE A 93 -16.44 -1.18 1.16
C ILE A 93 -15.60 -2.44 1.02
N PHE A 94 -15.05 -2.92 2.14
CA PHE A 94 -14.21 -4.10 2.19
C PHE A 94 -14.95 -5.31 2.75
N SER A 95 -14.76 -6.42 2.06
CA SER A 95 -15.06 -7.78 2.53
C SER A 95 -13.80 -8.63 2.42
N GLU A 96 -13.83 -9.87 2.90
CA GLU A 96 -12.66 -10.77 2.87
C GLU A 96 -12.01 -10.88 1.47
N ARG A 97 -12.82 -10.92 0.40
CA ARG A 97 -12.36 -11.23 -0.97
C ARG A 97 -12.75 -10.19 -2.03
N GLN A 98 -13.42 -9.12 -1.63
CA GLN A 98 -13.82 -8.07 -2.55
C GLN A 98 -13.73 -6.69 -1.89
N MET A 99 -13.26 -5.71 -2.66
CA MET A 99 -13.42 -4.29 -2.38
C MET A 99 -14.40 -3.69 -3.39
N VAL A 100 -15.38 -2.93 -2.91
CA VAL A 100 -16.31 -2.16 -3.74
C VAL A 100 -16.04 -0.68 -3.53
N GLN A 101 -15.88 0.06 -4.61
CA GLN A 101 -15.72 1.50 -4.56
C GLN A 101 -16.94 2.18 -5.17
N HIS A 102 -17.60 3.04 -4.40
CA HIS A 102 -18.61 3.96 -4.89
C HIS A 102 -17.97 5.33 -5.07
N ILE A 103 -18.01 5.86 -6.28
CA ILE A 103 -17.52 7.22 -6.58
C ILE A 103 -18.74 8.07 -6.90
N SER A 104 -18.96 9.12 -6.12
CA SER A 104 -20.00 10.11 -6.35
C SER A 104 -19.37 11.43 -6.79
N GLN A 105 -19.85 11.93 -7.92
CA GLN A 105 -19.52 13.25 -8.45
C GLN A 105 -20.81 13.92 -8.90
N GLU A 106 -21.25 14.93 -8.14
CA GLU A 106 -22.51 15.64 -8.39
C GLU A 106 -23.70 14.68 -8.53
N GLN A 107 -24.24 14.50 -9.74
CA GLN A 107 -25.36 13.60 -10.03
C GLN A 107 -24.94 12.20 -10.50
N ARG A 108 -23.65 11.97 -10.73
CA ARG A 108 -23.12 10.71 -11.21
C ARG A 108 -22.69 9.83 -10.04
N LEU A 109 -23.11 8.57 -10.07
CA LEU A 109 -22.68 7.53 -9.15
C LEU A 109 -22.11 6.37 -9.96
N ASP A 110 -20.81 6.15 -9.85
CA ASP A 110 -20.14 4.99 -10.42
C ASP A 110 -19.86 3.96 -9.32
N THR A 111 -19.95 2.68 -9.66
CA THR A 111 -19.62 1.58 -8.76
C THR A 111 -18.63 0.64 -9.42
N PHE A 112 -17.51 0.41 -8.74
CA PHE A 112 -16.46 -0.50 -9.18
C PHE A 112 -16.31 -1.63 -8.17
N LYS A 113 -16.13 -2.86 -8.67
CA LYS A 113 -15.93 -4.05 -7.85
C LYS A 113 -14.60 -4.67 -8.19
N TYR A 114 -13.78 -4.87 -7.17
CA TYR A 114 -12.43 -5.39 -7.32
C TYR A 114 -12.30 -6.67 -6.49
N PRO A 115 -11.95 -7.81 -7.11
CA PRO A 115 -11.54 -8.97 -6.33
C PRO A 115 -10.23 -8.63 -5.60
N ILE A 116 -10.16 -8.98 -4.31
CA ILE A 116 -8.99 -8.74 -3.49
C ILE A 116 -8.50 -10.00 -2.79
N ARG A 117 -7.21 -10.05 -2.51
CA ARG A 117 -6.60 -10.99 -1.56
C ARG A 117 -6.05 -10.18 -0.39
N GLN A 118 -6.65 -10.30 0.78
CA GLN A 118 -6.19 -9.61 1.98
C GLN A 118 -5.23 -10.49 2.79
N ALA A 119 -4.31 -9.85 3.48
CA ALA A 119 -3.54 -10.39 4.59
C ALA A 119 -3.47 -9.30 5.67
N PRO A 120 -3.22 -9.64 6.95
CA PRO A 120 -2.96 -8.62 7.96
C PRO A 120 -1.88 -7.64 7.48
N GLY A 121 -2.20 -6.34 7.47
CA GLY A 121 -1.29 -5.30 7.00
C GLY A 121 -1.23 -5.04 5.49
N SER A 122 -1.92 -5.80 4.63
CA SER A 122 -1.91 -5.56 3.18
C SER A 122 -3.09 -6.17 2.42
N PHE A 123 -3.35 -5.67 1.21
CA PHE A 123 -4.22 -6.38 0.26
C PHE A 123 -3.74 -6.19 -1.17
N VAL A 124 -4.13 -7.10 -2.05
CA VAL A 124 -3.82 -7.04 -3.48
C VAL A 124 -5.10 -6.95 -4.27
N ILE A 125 -5.19 -5.96 -5.17
CA ILE A 125 -6.22 -5.92 -6.23
C ILE A 125 -5.61 -6.49 -7.50
N ASP A 126 -6.31 -7.45 -8.10
CA ASP A 126 -6.01 -7.98 -9.43
C ASP A 126 -7.10 -7.50 -10.39
N HIS A 127 -6.87 -6.37 -11.08
CA HIS A 127 -7.87 -5.80 -11.99
C HIS A 127 -7.23 -5.02 -13.16
N PRO A 128 -7.68 -5.22 -14.41
CA PRO A 128 -7.09 -4.58 -15.60
C PRO A 128 -7.05 -3.05 -15.56
N ALA A 129 -7.98 -2.42 -14.85
CA ALA A 129 -8.02 -0.96 -14.64
C ALA A 129 -6.74 -0.39 -14.01
N PHE A 130 -5.93 -1.23 -13.37
CA PHE A 130 -4.63 -0.85 -12.82
C PHE A 130 -3.45 -1.27 -13.71
N GLY A 131 -3.65 -1.27 -15.03
CA GLY A 131 -2.58 -1.48 -16.02
C GLY A 131 -2.21 -2.95 -16.22
N SER A 132 -3.19 -3.85 -16.23
CA SER A 132 -2.98 -5.32 -16.36
C SER A 132 -2.09 -5.97 -15.28
N GLY A 133 -1.82 -5.25 -14.20
CA GLY A 133 -0.97 -5.69 -13.10
C GLY A 133 -1.73 -5.87 -11.78
N GLN A 134 -1.09 -6.59 -10.86
CA GLN A 134 -1.50 -6.65 -9.46
C GLN A 134 -0.99 -5.43 -8.71
N VAL A 135 -1.88 -4.78 -7.96
CA VAL A 135 -1.52 -3.64 -7.11
C VAL A 135 -1.58 -4.08 -5.66
N SER A 136 -0.43 -4.04 -4.98
CA SER A 136 -0.36 -4.24 -3.54
C SER A 136 -0.55 -2.92 -2.82
N TRP A 137 -1.52 -2.91 -1.91
CA TRP A 137 -1.80 -1.83 -0.98
C TRP A 137 -1.31 -2.22 0.40
N GLN A 138 -0.68 -1.27 1.09
CA GLN A 138 -0.15 -1.46 2.44
C GLN A 138 -1.09 -0.81 3.46
N VAL A 139 -1.52 -1.55 4.47
CA VAL A 139 -2.33 -1.00 5.56
C VAL A 139 -1.37 -0.45 6.61
N LYS A 140 -1.29 0.88 6.70
CA LYS A 140 -0.41 1.58 7.63
C LYS A 140 -1.07 1.84 8.97
N LYS A 141 -2.39 1.98 8.97
CA LYS A 141 -3.20 2.15 10.17
C LYS A 141 -4.57 1.54 9.96
N LEU A 142 -5.05 0.77 10.93
CA LEU A 142 -6.41 0.25 11.00
C LEU A 142 -6.86 0.32 12.46
N THR A 143 -7.93 1.07 12.70
CA THR A 143 -8.55 1.35 13.99
C THR A 143 -10.06 1.51 13.76
N ASP A 144 -10.89 1.54 14.80
CA ASP A 144 -12.35 1.64 14.63
C ASP A 144 -12.81 2.88 13.84
N ASP A 145 -12.04 3.97 13.85
CA ASP A 145 -12.39 5.24 13.20
C ASP A 145 -11.53 5.55 11.96
N ARG A 146 -10.31 5.00 11.86
CA ARG A 146 -9.34 5.37 10.81
C ARG A 146 -8.73 4.18 10.10
N LEU A 147 -8.59 4.36 8.78
CA LEU A 147 -7.83 3.50 7.89
C LEU A 147 -6.86 4.36 7.06
N VAL A 148 -5.59 3.98 7.04
CA VAL A 148 -4.57 4.62 6.19
C VAL A 148 -3.94 3.57 5.30
N LEU A 149 -4.05 3.78 3.99
CA LEU A 149 -3.58 2.87 2.97
C LEU A 149 -2.43 3.51 2.17
N GLY A 150 -1.35 2.78 1.95
CA GLY A 150 -0.22 3.23 1.12
C GLY A 150 -0.18 2.49 -0.21
N ALA A 151 -0.09 3.24 -1.32
CA ALA A 151 0.15 2.73 -2.67
C ALA A 151 0.73 3.84 -3.56
N TYR A 152 1.43 3.47 -4.64
CA TYR A 152 1.96 4.41 -5.65
C TYR A 152 2.79 5.59 -5.10
N GLY A 153 3.45 5.42 -3.95
CA GLY A 153 4.25 6.47 -3.32
C GLY A 153 3.46 7.51 -2.53
N GLY A 154 2.16 7.33 -2.35
CA GLY A 154 1.30 8.18 -1.51
C GLY A 154 0.46 7.38 -0.51
N TYR A 155 -0.34 8.11 0.28
CA TYR A 155 -1.22 7.54 1.30
C TYR A 155 -2.64 8.04 1.12
N THR A 156 -3.61 7.13 1.12
CA THR A 156 -5.04 7.41 1.16
C THR A 156 -5.52 7.30 2.60
N HIS A 157 -6.21 8.33 3.05
CA HIS A 157 -6.79 8.40 4.39
C HIS A 157 -8.28 8.18 4.30
N LEU A 158 -8.80 7.31 5.17
CA LEU A 158 -10.22 7.01 5.25
C LEU A 158 -10.72 7.04 6.69
N THR A 159 -11.97 7.48 6.85
CA THR A 159 -12.72 7.40 8.10
C THR A 159 -13.77 6.31 8.01
N ALA A 160 -14.13 5.68 9.12
CA ALA A 160 -15.19 4.67 9.13
C ALA A 160 -16.55 5.26 8.67
N GLY A 161 -17.31 4.49 7.91
CA GLY A 161 -18.63 4.84 7.38
C GLY A 161 -18.65 5.19 5.88
N ASN A 162 -19.84 5.47 5.36
CA ASN A 162 -20.01 5.95 3.98
C ASN A 162 -19.69 7.45 3.90
N CYS A 163 -19.12 7.92 2.79
CA CYS A 163 -19.14 9.35 2.48
C CYS A 163 -20.59 9.69 2.19
N GLU A 164 -21.29 10.40 3.09
CA GLU A 164 -22.73 10.67 3.02
C GLU A 164 -23.23 10.80 1.57
N ILE A 165 -23.95 9.77 1.11
CA ILE A 165 -24.69 9.79 -0.14
C ILE A 165 -25.96 10.57 0.15
N ALA A 166 -25.86 11.90 0.25
CA ALA A 166 -27.01 12.76 0.16
C ALA A 166 -27.49 12.76 -1.31
N MET A 167 -27.99 11.63 -1.78
CA MET A 167 -28.97 11.66 -2.86
C MET A 167 -30.18 12.36 -2.26
N ALA A 168 -30.34 13.64 -2.59
CA ALA A 168 -31.59 14.35 -2.45
C ALA A 168 -32.66 13.63 -3.27
N SER A 169 -33.23 12.56 -2.70
CA SER A 169 -34.60 12.16 -2.94
C SER A 169 -35.48 13.26 -2.35
N THR A 170 -35.68 14.35 -3.11
CA THR A 170 -36.88 15.21 -3.08
C THR A 170 -36.69 16.39 -4.05
N LYS A 171 -37.37 16.30 -5.19
CA LYS A 171 -37.89 17.37 -6.09
C LYS A 171 -38.48 16.62 -7.30
N ASN A 172 -39.77 16.60 -7.61
CA ASN A 172 -40.96 17.36 -7.20
C ASN A 172 -42.15 16.40 -7.05
#